data_AF-A0A817HKM3-F1
#
_entry.id   AF-A0A817HKM3-F1
#
_cell.length_a   1.000
_cell.length_b   1.000
_cell.length_c   1.000
_cell.angle_alpha   90.00
_cell.angle_beta   90.00
_cell.angle_gamma   90.00
#
_symmetry.space_group_name_H-M   'P 1'
#
loop_
_entity.id
_entity.type
_entity.pdbx_description
1 polymer ?
#
loop_
_entity_poly.entity_id
_entity_poly.type
_entity_poly.pdbx_seq_one_letter_code
_entity_poly.pdbx_strand_id
1 'polypeptide(L)'
;MNNRNDDQKHPLVVIHNITTLTTKQIETYCKKYDKNIRCFRKKNRNNHQYIHVLFSSIITATNFLNDRPHFIENCRINTSLVSEPLYGSKFVCVQIDKYASITEDNLYEYTSKNFGCVLNCVLYKSRNYAFIEFSQLNDAHRALASSNQKLNGYLIQYCPRNNSSKILPLLPLTRLIHIGNFLNKDQEKLQFYFSNLKNFTIHKNCYGQTYILGLFDINDSIKLLFKRPFCLNGRVLNISIDNDDKLTECDNYLLVRNVPYRLNDYNLLEYFSQYGRILNCFRYGQTNAYRIQYRDKISLNKVLEFNRIHVIKSVQVQIEREQN
;
A
#
# COMPACT_ATOMS: atom_id res chain seq x y z
N MET A 1 0.34 -12.96 -37.25
CA MET A 1 0.46 -12.48 -35.85
C MET A 1 -0.78 -12.95 -35.10
N ASN A 2 -0.67 -14.04 -34.33
CA ASN A 2 -1.79 -14.59 -33.57
C ASN A 2 -1.89 -13.87 -32.23
N ASN A 3 -2.95 -13.07 -32.06
CA ASN A 3 -3.35 -12.51 -30.77
C ASN A 3 -3.74 -13.65 -29.83
N ARG A 4 -2.80 -14.08 -28.97
CA ARG A 4 -3.08 -14.91 -27.79
C ARG A 4 -3.66 -14.00 -26.70
N ASN A 5 -4.96 -13.75 -26.77
CA ASN A 5 -5.73 -13.02 -25.76
C ASN A 5 -6.83 -13.89 -25.14
N ASP A 6 -6.59 -15.19 -25.02
CA ASP A 6 -7.48 -16.13 -24.32
C ASP A 6 -6.89 -16.50 -22.96
N ASP A 7 -6.74 -15.51 -22.08
CA ASP A 7 -6.76 -15.76 -20.63
C ASP A 7 -8.21 -15.97 -20.16
N GLN A 8 -8.95 -16.85 -20.85
CA GLN A 8 -10.21 -17.36 -20.34
C GLN A 8 -9.87 -18.18 -19.10
N LYS A 9 -10.10 -17.58 -17.93
CA LYS A 9 -9.86 -18.23 -16.66
C LYS A 9 -10.75 -19.45 -16.55
N HIS A 10 -10.13 -20.61 -16.65
CA HIS A 10 -10.79 -21.89 -16.45
C HIS A 10 -11.32 -21.99 -15.01
N PRO A 11 -12.61 -22.29 -14.81
CA PRO A 11 -13.18 -22.44 -13.48
C PRO A 11 -12.54 -23.60 -12.74
N LEU A 12 -12.23 -23.34 -11.48
CA LEU A 12 -11.48 -24.24 -10.63
C LEU A 12 -12.41 -24.80 -9.55
N VAL A 13 -12.50 -26.12 -9.45
CA VAL A 13 -13.24 -26.82 -8.41
C VAL A 13 -12.26 -27.54 -7.48
N VAL A 14 -12.49 -27.50 -6.17
CA VAL A 14 -11.75 -28.29 -5.19
C VAL A 14 -12.58 -29.50 -4.80
N ILE A 15 -11.92 -30.65 -4.78
CA ILE A 15 -12.44 -31.92 -4.32
C ILE A 15 -11.72 -32.32 -3.03
N HIS A 16 -12.50 -32.46 -1.97
CA HIS A 16 -12.08 -32.87 -0.62
C HIS A 16 -12.49 -34.32 -0.34
N ASN A 17 -11.97 -34.86 0.76
CA ASN A 17 -12.24 -36.23 1.24
C ASN A 17 -11.75 -37.33 0.26
N ILE A 18 -10.50 -37.20 -0.20
CA ILE A 18 -9.91 -38.03 -1.25
C ILE A 18 -8.78 -38.94 -0.74
N THR A 19 -8.84 -39.38 0.52
CA THR A 19 -7.73 -40.07 1.20
C THR A 19 -7.27 -41.33 0.46
N THR A 20 -8.18 -42.05 -0.17
CA THR A 20 -7.93 -43.31 -0.90
C THR A 20 -7.89 -43.13 -2.43
N LEU A 21 -8.41 -42.03 -2.97
CA LEU A 21 -8.63 -41.85 -4.41
C LEU A 21 -7.44 -41.19 -5.10
N THR A 22 -6.87 -41.84 -6.11
CA THR A 22 -5.80 -41.31 -6.97
C THR A 22 -6.28 -40.15 -7.86
N THR A 23 -5.34 -39.29 -8.28
CA THR A 23 -5.65 -38.19 -9.23
C THR A 23 -6.25 -38.70 -10.53
N LYS A 24 -5.80 -39.87 -11.02
CA LYS A 24 -6.29 -40.48 -12.26
C LYS A 24 -7.75 -40.95 -12.15
N GLN A 25 -8.15 -41.52 -11.01
CA GLN A 25 -9.55 -41.90 -10.76
C GLN A 25 -10.47 -40.68 -10.76
N ILE A 26 -10.06 -39.59 -10.12
CA ILE A 26 -10.82 -38.33 -10.12
C ILE A 26 -10.91 -37.75 -11.54
N GLU A 27 -9.79 -37.73 -12.28
CA GLU A 27 -9.78 -37.23 -13.65
C GLU A 27 -10.72 -38.05 -14.56
N THR A 28 -10.64 -39.38 -14.50
CA THR A 28 -11.53 -40.26 -15.25
C THR A 28 -13.01 -40.03 -14.90
N TYR A 29 -13.33 -39.81 -13.62
CA TYR A 29 -14.68 -39.50 -13.19
C TYR A 29 -15.17 -38.14 -13.72
N CYS A 30 -14.37 -37.08 -13.54
CA CYS A 30 -14.72 -35.72 -13.98
C CYS A 30 -14.81 -35.58 -15.51
N LYS A 31 -14.15 -36.47 -16.28
CA LYS A 31 -14.25 -36.52 -17.75
C LYS A 31 -15.65 -36.83 -18.28
N LYS A 32 -16.58 -37.29 -17.44
CA LYS A 32 -18.01 -37.42 -17.78
C LYS A 32 -18.69 -36.07 -18.01
N TYR A 33 -18.23 -35.02 -17.33
CA TYR A 33 -18.79 -33.67 -17.42
C TYR A 33 -18.02 -32.79 -18.39
N ASP A 34 -16.70 -33.02 -18.52
CA ASP A 34 -15.83 -32.19 -19.36
C ASP A 34 -14.61 -32.99 -19.86
N LYS A 35 -14.46 -33.10 -21.18
CA LYS A 35 -13.35 -33.85 -21.79
C LYS A 35 -12.00 -33.17 -21.58
N ASN A 36 -11.99 -31.85 -21.36
CA ASN A 36 -10.80 -31.00 -21.32
C ASN A 36 -10.53 -30.50 -19.90
N ILE A 37 -10.36 -31.42 -18.95
CA ILE A 37 -10.02 -31.09 -17.56
C ILE A 37 -8.53 -31.24 -17.25
N ARG A 38 -8.07 -30.56 -16.20
CA ARG A 38 -6.75 -30.79 -15.59
C ARG A 38 -6.88 -30.94 -14.09
N CYS A 39 -6.27 -31.98 -13.53
CA CYS A 39 -6.33 -32.28 -12.10
C CYS A 39 -4.97 -32.09 -11.42
N PHE A 40 -4.94 -31.43 -10.26
CA PHE A 40 -3.72 -31.21 -9.46
C PHE A 40 -3.96 -31.59 -8.00
N ARG A 41 -3.22 -32.58 -7.48
CA ARG A 41 -3.26 -32.93 -6.07
C ARG A 41 -2.44 -31.92 -5.26
N LYS A 42 -3.02 -31.45 -4.15
CA LYS A 42 -2.40 -30.49 -3.22
C LYS A 42 -2.59 -30.95 -1.77
N LYS A 43 -1.81 -30.34 -0.88
CA LYS A 43 -1.88 -30.50 0.57
C LYS A 43 -2.05 -29.13 1.21
N ASN A 44 -2.91 -29.02 2.22
CA ASN A 44 -3.04 -27.79 3.00
C ASN A 44 -2.00 -27.78 4.14
N ARG A 45 -1.99 -26.72 4.96
CA ARG A 45 -1.10 -26.60 6.13
C ARG A 45 -1.28 -27.73 7.16
N ASN A 46 -2.46 -28.34 7.21
CA ASN A 46 -2.78 -29.45 8.11
C ASN A 46 -2.52 -30.82 7.47
N ASN A 47 -1.77 -30.87 6.36
CA ASN A 47 -1.46 -32.08 5.59
C ASN A 47 -2.69 -32.83 5.03
N HIS A 48 -3.89 -32.21 5.04
CA HIS A 48 -5.07 -32.75 4.38
C HIS A 48 -4.91 -32.67 2.87
N GLN A 49 -5.12 -33.79 2.19
CA GLN A 49 -5.05 -33.90 0.74
C GLN A 49 -6.36 -33.46 0.08
N TYR A 50 -6.25 -32.73 -1.01
CA TYR A 50 -7.37 -32.32 -1.87
C TYR A 50 -6.91 -32.24 -3.32
N ILE A 51 -7.84 -32.27 -4.27
CA ILE A 51 -7.55 -32.15 -5.71
C ILE A 51 -8.23 -30.92 -6.28
N HIS A 52 -7.47 -30.12 -7.01
CA HIS A 52 -7.92 -29.04 -7.86
C HIS A 52 -8.30 -29.59 -9.24
N VAL A 53 -9.49 -29.29 -9.73
CA VAL A 53 -9.96 -29.65 -11.07
C VAL A 53 -10.28 -28.38 -11.85
N LEU A 54 -9.50 -28.11 -12.90
CA LEU A 54 -9.78 -27.04 -13.85
C LEU A 54 -10.72 -27.57 -14.93
N PHE A 55 -11.91 -26.99 -15.03
CA PHE A 55 -12.89 -27.26 -16.08
C PHE A 55 -12.67 -26.31 -17.26
N SER A 56 -13.05 -26.73 -18.46
CA SER A 56 -12.93 -25.89 -19.66
C SER A 56 -13.93 -24.72 -19.65
N SER A 57 -15.08 -24.86 -18.97
CA SER A 57 -16.14 -23.83 -18.92
C SER A 57 -16.86 -23.78 -17.56
N ILE A 58 -17.50 -22.65 -17.24
CA ILE A 58 -18.28 -22.49 -16.00
C ILE A 58 -19.54 -23.35 -16.01
N ILE A 59 -20.09 -23.62 -17.19
CA ILE A 59 -21.28 -24.46 -17.38
C ILE A 59 -20.96 -25.89 -16.97
N THR A 60 -19.84 -26.46 -17.46
CA THR A 60 -19.44 -27.83 -17.11
C THR A 60 -19.08 -27.98 -15.62
N ALA A 61 -18.41 -26.98 -15.04
CA ALA A 61 -18.15 -26.93 -13.60
C ALA A 61 -19.44 -26.87 -12.77
N THR A 62 -20.43 -26.09 -13.22
CA THR A 62 -21.73 -25.94 -12.53
C THR A 62 -22.55 -27.24 -12.61
N ASN A 63 -22.58 -27.89 -13.78
CA ASN A 63 -23.23 -29.19 -13.94
C ASN A 63 -22.62 -30.24 -13.01
N PHE A 64 -21.28 -30.29 -12.93
CA PHE A 64 -20.59 -31.13 -11.96
C PHE A 64 -21.03 -30.81 -10.53
N LEU A 65 -21.03 -29.53 -10.13
CA LEU A 65 -21.39 -29.11 -8.78
C LEU A 65 -22.88 -29.32 -8.43
N ASN A 66 -23.78 -29.40 -9.40
CA ASN A 66 -25.21 -29.62 -9.14
C ASN A 66 -25.57 -31.10 -9.04
N ASP A 67 -24.79 -32.00 -9.64
CA ASP A 67 -25.01 -33.45 -9.65
C ASP A 67 -24.52 -34.14 -8.36
N ARG A 68 -24.63 -33.45 -7.21
CA ARG A 68 -24.27 -33.99 -5.89
C ARG A 68 -25.40 -34.88 -5.36
N PRO A 69 -25.09 -35.95 -4.60
CA PRO A 69 -23.76 -36.34 -4.12
C PRO A 69 -22.93 -37.14 -5.13
N HIS A 70 -21.61 -36.98 -5.10
CA HIS A 70 -20.68 -37.77 -5.93
C HIS A 70 -20.07 -38.94 -5.15
N PHE A 71 -19.99 -40.10 -5.83
CA PHE A 71 -19.30 -41.28 -5.35
C PHE A 71 -18.31 -41.80 -6.40
N ILE A 72 -17.08 -42.08 -5.99
CA ILE A 72 -16.04 -42.72 -6.80
C ILE A 72 -15.56 -43.94 -6.02
N GLU A 73 -15.75 -45.16 -6.55
CA GLU A 73 -15.36 -46.41 -5.88
C GLU A 73 -15.88 -46.48 -4.43
N ASN A 74 -17.18 -46.21 -4.24
CA ASN A 74 -17.86 -46.13 -2.94
C ASN A 74 -17.34 -45.05 -1.97
N CYS A 75 -16.40 -44.20 -2.40
CA CYS A 75 -15.92 -43.07 -1.62
C CYS A 75 -16.72 -41.80 -1.96
N ARG A 76 -17.40 -41.23 -0.96
CA ARG A 76 -18.11 -39.95 -1.10
C ARG A 76 -17.10 -38.80 -1.10
N ILE A 77 -17.12 -38.00 -2.16
CA ILE A 77 -16.29 -36.80 -2.27
C ILE A 77 -17.10 -35.53 -1.98
N ASN A 78 -16.44 -34.51 -1.45
CA ASN A 78 -17.03 -33.19 -1.24
C ASN A 78 -16.46 -32.21 -2.25
N THR A 79 -17.33 -31.46 -2.93
CA THR A 79 -16.95 -30.57 -4.02
C THR A 79 -17.34 -29.13 -3.69
N SER A 80 -16.44 -28.19 -3.99
CA SER A 80 -16.68 -26.76 -3.84
C SER A 80 -16.04 -26.00 -4.98
N LEU A 81 -16.77 -25.08 -5.60
CA LEU A 81 -16.17 -24.13 -6.53
C LEU A 81 -15.14 -23.31 -5.77
N VAL A 82 -13.93 -23.22 -6.30
CA VAL A 82 -13.01 -22.16 -5.90
C VAL A 82 -13.56 -20.90 -6.55
N SER A 83 -14.41 -20.19 -5.82
CA SER A 83 -14.66 -18.78 -6.12
C SER A 83 -13.29 -18.16 -6.31
N GLU A 84 -13.02 -17.58 -7.50
CA GLU A 84 -11.71 -17.01 -7.77
C GLU A 84 -11.23 -16.23 -6.54
N PRO A 85 -9.94 -16.31 -6.16
CA PRO A 85 -9.42 -15.48 -5.09
C PRO A 85 -9.61 -13.98 -5.37
N LEU A 86 -9.98 -13.60 -6.60
CA LEU A 86 -10.28 -12.24 -7.02
C LEU A 86 -11.66 -11.72 -6.60
N TYR A 87 -12.59 -12.57 -6.18
CA TYR A 87 -13.93 -12.11 -5.76
C TYR A 87 -14.49 -12.82 -4.52
N GLY A 88 -13.84 -13.86 -4.00
CA GLY A 88 -14.33 -14.64 -2.86
C GLY A 88 -14.03 -14.07 -1.47
N SER A 89 -13.40 -12.90 -1.35
CA SER A 89 -13.13 -12.31 -0.04
C SER A 89 -14.20 -11.30 0.35
N LYS A 90 -14.69 -11.41 1.59
CA LYS A 90 -15.41 -10.32 2.28
C LYS A 90 -14.58 -9.05 2.40
N PHE A 91 -13.28 -9.16 2.15
CA PHE A 91 -12.35 -8.06 2.14
C PHE A 91 -12.24 -7.41 0.77
N VAL A 92 -12.38 -6.10 0.73
CA VAL A 92 -12.06 -5.27 -0.43
C VAL A 92 -11.01 -4.24 -0.02
N CYS A 93 -10.38 -3.65 -1.00
CA CYS A 93 -9.49 -2.53 -0.78
C CYS A 93 -9.99 -1.34 -1.61
N VAL A 94 -9.93 -0.16 -1.01
CA VAL A 94 -10.45 1.08 -1.57
C VAL A 94 -9.28 1.98 -1.90
N GLN A 95 -9.11 2.32 -3.16
CA GLN A 95 -8.19 3.35 -3.61
C GLN A 95 -8.87 4.71 -3.47
N ILE A 96 -8.13 5.67 -2.93
CA ILE A 96 -8.63 7.01 -2.59
C ILE A 96 -7.76 8.03 -3.34
N ASP A 97 -8.37 9.14 -3.77
CA ASP A 97 -7.61 10.27 -4.33
C ASP A 97 -6.58 10.79 -3.31
N LYS A 98 -5.36 11.07 -3.77
CA LYS A 98 -4.24 11.58 -2.95
C LYS A 98 -4.58 12.86 -2.19
N TYR A 99 -5.49 13.67 -2.72
CA TYR A 99 -5.89 14.94 -2.13
C TYR A 99 -7.21 14.84 -1.35
N ALA A 100 -7.77 13.64 -1.22
CA ALA A 100 -9.02 13.47 -0.51
C ALA A 100 -8.87 13.70 0.98
N SER A 101 -9.70 14.59 1.52
CA SER A 101 -9.87 14.76 2.97
C SER A 101 -10.90 13.77 3.50
N ILE A 102 -10.66 12.48 3.29
CA ILE A 102 -11.51 11.38 3.76
C ILE A 102 -10.96 10.86 5.09
N THR A 103 -11.83 10.77 6.09
CA THR A 103 -11.56 10.09 7.37
C THR A 103 -12.02 8.64 7.31
N GLU A 104 -11.53 7.82 8.23
CA GLU A 104 -11.95 6.40 8.36
C GLU A 104 -13.46 6.29 8.62
N ASP A 105 -13.99 7.12 9.53
CA ASP A 105 -15.43 7.17 9.85
C ASP A 105 -16.28 7.50 8.63
N ASN A 106 -15.91 8.53 7.85
CA ASN A 106 -16.63 8.90 6.64
C ASN A 106 -16.67 7.76 5.62
N LEU A 107 -15.55 7.03 5.48
CA LEU A 107 -15.45 5.90 4.57
C LEU A 107 -16.27 4.70 5.08
N TYR A 108 -16.22 4.41 6.38
CA TYR A 108 -17.00 3.36 7.02
C TYR A 108 -18.50 3.60 6.84
N GLU A 109 -18.99 4.80 7.17
CA GLU A 109 -20.41 5.16 7.06
C GLU A 109 -20.90 5.11 5.62
N TYR A 110 -20.13 5.71 4.68
CA TYR A 110 -20.47 5.68 3.27
C TYR A 110 -20.57 4.25 2.74
N THR A 111 -19.56 3.43 3.03
CA THR A 111 -19.51 2.05 2.54
C THR A 111 -20.65 1.23 3.14
N SER A 112 -20.89 1.38 4.44
CA SER A 112 -21.96 0.67 5.15
C SER A 112 -23.34 0.99 4.59
N LYS A 113 -23.59 2.27 4.29
CA LYS A 113 -24.86 2.75 3.76
C LYS A 113 -25.14 2.28 2.34
N ASN A 114 -24.12 2.22 1.48
CA ASN A 114 -24.30 1.95 0.05
C ASN A 114 -24.22 0.45 -0.31
N PHE A 115 -23.41 -0.33 0.40
CA PHE A 115 -23.10 -1.70 -0.01
C PHE A 115 -23.49 -2.78 0.99
N GLY A 116 -23.70 -2.44 2.26
CA GLY A 116 -24.08 -3.39 3.31
C GLY A 116 -23.15 -3.31 4.54
N CYS A 117 -23.45 -4.09 5.58
CA CYS A 117 -22.81 -3.94 6.88
C CYS A 117 -21.30 -4.20 6.83
N VAL A 118 -20.51 -3.18 7.20
CA VAL A 118 -19.04 -3.23 7.30
C VAL A 118 -18.66 -3.65 8.73
N LEU A 119 -17.82 -4.68 8.83
CA LEU A 119 -17.27 -5.18 10.10
C LEU A 119 -16.00 -4.42 10.48
N ASN A 120 -15.17 -4.05 9.51
CA ASN A 120 -13.90 -3.39 9.74
C ASN A 120 -13.55 -2.45 8.58
N CYS A 121 -13.00 -1.28 8.90
CA CYS A 121 -12.48 -0.31 7.95
C CYS A 121 -11.16 0.22 8.51
N VAL A 122 -10.09 0.14 7.72
CA VAL A 122 -8.75 0.61 8.14
C VAL A 122 -8.17 1.50 7.05
N LEU A 123 -7.98 2.77 7.35
CA LEU A 123 -7.48 3.79 6.42
C LEU A 123 -5.97 4.02 6.55
N TYR A 124 -5.23 3.83 5.46
CA TYR A 124 -3.82 4.15 5.35
C TYR A 124 -3.63 5.49 4.64
N LYS A 125 -3.88 6.59 5.37
CA LYS A 125 -3.87 7.96 4.81
C LYS A 125 -2.59 8.30 4.05
N SER A 126 -1.41 7.89 4.53
CA SER A 126 -0.13 8.16 3.84
C SER A 126 0.00 7.48 2.48
N ARG A 127 -0.79 6.42 2.24
CA ARG A 127 -0.75 5.60 1.03
C ARG A 127 -2.00 5.72 0.18
N ASN A 128 -2.97 6.53 0.61
CA ASN A 128 -4.22 6.79 -0.10
C ASN A 128 -5.02 5.53 -0.44
N TYR A 129 -5.06 4.55 0.48
CA TYR A 129 -5.95 3.40 0.37
C TYR A 129 -6.50 2.97 1.72
N ALA A 130 -7.56 2.18 1.70
CA ALA A 130 -8.15 1.55 2.89
C ALA A 130 -8.48 0.09 2.65
N PHE A 131 -8.48 -0.72 3.70
CA PHE A 131 -9.06 -2.07 3.66
C PHE A 131 -10.43 -2.06 4.33
N ILE A 132 -11.38 -2.77 3.72
CA ILE A 132 -12.74 -2.89 4.22
C ILE A 132 -13.12 -4.36 4.28
N GLU A 133 -13.70 -4.80 5.39
CA GLU A 133 -14.29 -6.12 5.58
C GLU A 133 -15.80 -5.99 5.70
N PHE A 134 -16.54 -6.65 4.82
CA PHE A 134 -17.99 -6.74 4.89
C PHE A 134 -18.45 -7.94 5.73
N SER A 135 -19.66 -7.85 6.28
CA SER A 135 -20.31 -8.97 6.96
C SER A 135 -20.70 -10.09 5.98
N GLN A 136 -21.14 -9.73 4.77
CA GLN A 136 -21.57 -10.66 3.72
C GLN A 136 -20.68 -10.58 2.47
N LEU A 137 -20.53 -11.70 1.78
CA LEU A 137 -19.77 -11.78 0.53
C LEU A 137 -20.44 -10.97 -0.59
N ASN A 138 -21.78 -10.99 -0.66
CA ASN A 138 -22.55 -10.27 -1.68
C ASN A 138 -22.34 -8.75 -1.59
N ASP A 139 -22.15 -8.20 -0.40
CA ASP A 139 -21.88 -6.78 -0.18
C ASP A 139 -20.52 -6.37 -0.78
N ALA A 140 -19.50 -7.20 -0.56
CA ALA A 140 -18.20 -7.03 -1.19
C ALA A 140 -18.29 -7.07 -2.73
N HIS A 141 -19.07 -8.00 -3.29
CA HIS A 141 -19.30 -8.04 -4.74
C HIS A 141 -20.01 -6.79 -5.27
N ARG A 142 -21.02 -6.26 -4.55
CA ARG A 142 -21.70 -5.01 -4.92
C ARG A 142 -20.73 -3.84 -4.91
N ALA A 143 -19.89 -3.73 -3.88
CA ALA A 143 -18.85 -2.71 -3.80
C ALA A 143 -17.87 -2.81 -4.97
N LEU A 144 -17.36 -4.01 -5.27
CA LEU A 144 -16.43 -4.26 -6.39
C LEU A 144 -17.04 -4.01 -7.77
N ALA A 145 -18.35 -4.23 -7.94
CA ALA A 145 -19.06 -3.94 -9.17
C ALA A 145 -19.35 -2.44 -9.36
N SER A 146 -19.24 -1.65 -8.28
CA SER A 146 -19.45 -0.20 -8.34
C SER A 146 -18.24 0.49 -8.98
N SER A 147 -18.51 1.34 -9.97
CA SER A 147 -17.50 2.21 -10.60
C SER A 147 -17.80 3.68 -10.30
N ASN A 148 -16.77 4.53 -10.38
CA ASN A 148 -16.88 5.99 -10.26
C ASN A 148 -17.59 6.50 -8.98
N GLN A 149 -17.38 5.81 -7.86
CA GLN A 149 -17.94 6.22 -6.58
C GLN A 149 -17.28 7.53 -6.11
N LYS A 150 -18.06 8.40 -5.47
CA LYS A 150 -17.58 9.67 -4.93
C LYS A 150 -17.95 9.81 -3.46
N LEU A 151 -16.95 10.13 -2.64
CA LEU A 151 -17.12 10.43 -1.22
C LEU A 151 -16.64 11.85 -0.97
N ASN A 152 -17.54 12.73 -0.51
CA ASN A 152 -17.27 14.16 -0.32
C ASN A 152 -16.70 14.85 -1.57
N GLY A 153 -17.16 14.43 -2.75
CA GLY A 153 -16.68 14.95 -4.05
C GLY A 153 -15.42 14.28 -4.59
N TYR A 154 -14.68 13.51 -3.78
CA TYR A 154 -13.46 12.81 -4.21
C TYR A 154 -13.77 11.42 -4.77
N LEU A 155 -13.04 11.02 -5.81
CA LEU A 155 -13.18 9.69 -6.40
C LEU A 155 -12.61 8.63 -5.46
N ILE A 156 -13.38 7.55 -5.28
CA ILE A 156 -12.91 6.32 -4.63
C ILE A 156 -13.20 5.11 -5.53
N GLN A 157 -12.32 4.12 -5.49
CA GLN A 157 -12.44 2.92 -6.31
C GLN A 157 -12.26 1.65 -5.47
N TYR A 158 -13.23 0.74 -5.56
CA TYR A 158 -13.15 -0.56 -4.91
C TYR A 158 -12.42 -1.57 -5.80
N CYS A 159 -11.49 -2.30 -5.21
CA CYS A 159 -10.64 -3.28 -5.86
C CYS A 159 -10.51 -4.55 -5.01
N PRO A 160 -10.32 -5.74 -5.61
CA PRO A 160 -10.07 -6.95 -4.86
C PRO A 160 -8.82 -6.82 -3.99
N ARG A 161 -8.86 -7.35 -2.76
CA ARG A 161 -7.74 -7.24 -1.80
C ARG A 161 -6.42 -7.80 -2.36
N ASN A 162 -6.50 -8.89 -3.11
CA ASN A 162 -5.36 -9.54 -3.74
C ASN A 162 -4.84 -8.82 -4.99
N ASN A 163 -5.53 -7.78 -5.45
CA ASN A 163 -5.11 -6.93 -6.56
C ASN A 163 -4.43 -5.65 -6.05
N SER A 164 -3.75 -5.73 -4.90
CA SER A 164 -3.05 -4.59 -4.29
C SER A 164 -1.97 -3.99 -5.19
N SER A 165 -1.51 -4.74 -6.20
CA SER A 165 -0.63 -4.25 -7.28
C SER A 165 -1.26 -3.18 -8.17
N LYS A 166 -2.60 -3.07 -8.21
CA LYS A 166 -3.32 -1.97 -8.88
C LYS A 166 -3.65 -0.80 -7.94
N ILE A 167 -3.67 -1.06 -6.63
CA ILE A 167 -4.16 -0.12 -5.60
C ILE A 167 -3.04 0.72 -5.03
N LEU A 168 -1.84 0.16 -4.92
CA LEU A 168 -0.69 0.97 -5.20
C LEU A 168 -0.93 1.40 -6.66
N PRO A 169 -1.23 2.66 -6.95
CA PRO A 169 -0.95 3.10 -8.30
C PRO A 169 0.53 2.74 -8.52
N LEU A 170 0.99 2.80 -9.75
CA LEU A 170 2.30 3.39 -9.90
C LEU A 170 2.17 4.79 -9.24
N LEU A 171 2.28 4.89 -7.88
CA LEU A 171 3.07 5.93 -7.24
C LEU A 171 4.23 5.95 -8.19
N PRO A 172 4.35 6.97 -9.06
CA PRO A 172 5.40 6.95 -10.03
C PRO A 172 6.61 6.66 -9.16
N LEU A 173 7.24 5.50 -9.37
CA LEU A 173 8.31 5.10 -8.47
C LEU A 173 9.52 5.99 -8.76
N THR A 174 9.30 7.14 -9.43
CA THR A 174 9.79 8.47 -9.06
C THR A 174 10.17 8.53 -7.59
N ARG A 175 11.41 8.13 -7.39
CA ARG A 175 12.18 8.55 -6.23
C ARG A 175 12.72 9.93 -6.54
N LEU A 176 12.68 10.77 -5.51
CA LEU A 176 13.45 12.00 -5.54
C LEU A 176 14.93 11.57 -5.46
N ILE A 177 15.74 12.01 -6.41
CA ILE A 177 17.19 11.76 -6.39
C ILE A 177 17.88 13.09 -6.21
N HIS A 178 18.81 13.08 -5.26
CA HIS A 178 19.74 14.17 -5.01
C HIS A 178 21.05 13.88 -5.75
N ILE A 179 21.42 14.76 -6.68
CA ILE A 179 22.72 14.72 -7.35
C ILE A 179 23.50 15.95 -6.90
N GLY A 180 24.69 15.78 -6.31
CA GLY A 180 25.54 16.87 -5.85
C GLY A 180 26.97 16.79 -6.38
N ASN A 181 27.82 17.71 -5.91
CA ASN A 181 29.25 17.81 -6.23
C ASN A 181 29.58 18.23 -7.69
N PHE A 182 28.83 19.18 -8.25
CA PHE A 182 29.09 19.79 -9.56
C PHE A 182 29.16 21.33 -9.47
N LEU A 183 29.73 22.01 -10.47
CA LEU A 183 29.75 23.48 -10.54
C LEU A 183 28.53 24.00 -11.29
N ASN A 184 28.09 25.24 -11.00
CA ASN A 184 26.98 25.88 -11.73
C ASN A 184 27.19 25.87 -13.26
N LYS A 185 28.44 26.04 -13.73
CA LYS A 185 28.77 26.00 -15.16
C LYS A 185 28.58 24.62 -15.82
N ASP A 186 28.41 23.57 -15.02
CA ASP A 186 28.21 22.20 -15.50
C ASP A 186 26.72 21.84 -15.68
N GLN A 187 25.81 22.77 -15.37
CA GLN A 187 24.35 22.57 -15.41
C GLN A 187 23.84 22.05 -16.76
N GLU A 188 24.24 22.66 -17.87
CA GLU A 188 23.79 22.25 -19.21
C GLU A 188 24.28 20.84 -19.56
N LYS A 189 25.48 20.47 -19.10
CA LYS A 189 26.05 19.14 -19.31
C LYS A 189 25.31 18.07 -18.51
N LEU A 190 24.80 18.39 -17.32
CA LEU A 190 24.03 17.45 -16.50
C LEU A 190 22.73 17.03 -17.21
N GLN A 191 22.10 17.96 -17.93
CA GLN A 191 20.89 17.65 -18.70
C GLN A 191 21.19 16.68 -19.86
N PHE A 192 22.38 16.74 -20.44
CA PHE A 192 22.84 15.77 -21.44
C PHE A 192 23.12 14.40 -20.81
N TYR A 193 23.82 14.36 -19.67
CA TYR A 193 24.13 13.12 -18.94
C TYR A 193 22.89 12.38 -18.43
N PHE A 194 21.87 13.15 -18.05
CA PHE A 194 20.63 12.65 -17.50
C PHE A 194 19.45 13.07 -18.38
N SER A 195 19.51 12.75 -19.67
CA SER A 195 18.46 13.11 -20.65
C SER A 195 17.06 12.59 -20.28
N ASN A 196 16.99 11.56 -19.43
CA ASN A 196 15.74 11.03 -18.88
C ASN A 196 15.14 11.87 -17.73
N LEU A 197 15.86 12.88 -17.23
CA LEU A 197 15.34 13.82 -16.24
C LEU A 197 14.30 14.72 -16.88
N LYS A 198 13.05 14.26 -16.91
CA LYS A 198 11.95 15.06 -17.46
C LYS A 198 11.53 16.21 -16.52
N ASN A 199 11.86 16.14 -15.24
CA ASN A 199 11.50 17.16 -14.23
C ASN A 199 12.57 17.23 -13.14
N PHE A 200 13.54 18.13 -13.30
CA PHE A 200 14.50 18.42 -12.23
C PHE A 200 14.58 19.91 -11.94
N THR A 201 14.92 20.20 -10.69
CA THR A 201 15.12 21.54 -10.18
C THR A 201 16.51 21.62 -9.57
N ILE A 202 17.16 22.77 -9.76
CA ILE A 202 18.49 23.02 -9.21
C ILE A 202 18.32 23.86 -7.96
N HIS A 203 18.99 23.42 -6.91
CA HIS A 203 18.94 24.04 -5.61
C HIS A 203 20.36 24.35 -5.14
N LYS A 204 20.45 25.27 -4.18
CA LYS A 204 21.66 25.52 -3.41
C LYS A 204 21.35 25.29 -1.94
N ASN A 205 22.23 24.58 -1.24
CA ASN A 205 22.10 24.44 0.21
C ASN A 205 22.63 25.69 0.92
N CYS A 206 22.53 25.73 2.25
CA CYS A 206 23.00 26.85 3.07
C CYS A 206 24.53 27.09 3.00
N TYR A 207 25.30 26.12 2.49
CA TYR A 207 26.74 26.24 2.26
C TYR A 207 27.09 26.69 0.83
N GLY A 208 26.08 27.05 0.02
CA GLY A 208 26.25 27.47 -1.37
C GLY A 208 26.56 26.32 -2.34
N GLN A 209 26.48 25.06 -1.90
CA GLN A 209 26.69 23.89 -2.75
C GLN A 209 25.45 23.63 -3.60
N THR A 210 25.68 23.46 -4.90
CA THR A 210 24.61 23.21 -5.87
C THR A 210 24.27 21.72 -5.94
N TYR A 211 22.99 21.41 -5.99
CA TYR A 211 22.47 20.06 -6.16
C TYR A 211 21.24 20.04 -7.07
N ILE A 212 20.98 18.89 -7.69
CA ILE A 212 19.78 18.62 -8.46
C ILE A 212 18.84 17.78 -7.61
N LEU A 213 17.57 18.20 -7.57
CA LEU A 213 16.45 17.36 -7.15
C LEU A 213 15.62 17.01 -8.38
N GLY A 214 15.57 15.73 -8.71
CA GLY A 214 14.80 15.22 -9.83
C GLY A 214 13.94 14.03 -9.43
N LEU A 215 12.78 13.89 -10.09
CA LEU A 215 11.92 12.72 -9.95
C LEU A 215 12.31 11.68 -11.01
N PHE A 216 12.73 10.49 -10.56
CA PHE A 216 13.23 9.43 -11.44
C PHE A 216 12.45 8.13 -11.31
N ASP A 217 11.97 7.57 -12.42
CA ASP A 217 11.44 6.21 -12.41
C ASP A 217 12.39 5.25 -11.67
N ILE A 218 11.85 4.26 -10.96
CA ILE A 218 12.68 3.39 -10.11
C ILE A 218 13.71 2.61 -10.91
N ASN A 219 13.40 2.25 -12.16
CA ASN A 219 14.33 1.54 -13.02
C ASN A 219 15.49 2.46 -13.40
N ASP A 220 15.21 3.75 -13.63
CA ASP A 220 16.23 4.74 -13.91
C ASP A 220 17.04 5.09 -12.67
N SER A 221 16.39 5.16 -11.50
CA SER A 221 17.03 5.33 -10.20
C SER A 221 18.02 4.20 -9.90
N ILE A 222 17.62 2.95 -10.15
CA ILE A 222 18.47 1.76 -10.01
C ILE A 222 19.64 1.85 -11.00
N LYS A 223 19.40 2.15 -12.28
CA LYS A 223 20.49 2.33 -13.26
C LYS A 223 21.47 3.43 -12.86
N LEU A 224 20.99 4.49 -12.22
CA LEU A 224 21.81 5.57 -11.66
C LEU A 224 22.65 5.11 -10.47
N LEU A 225 22.08 4.38 -9.53
CA LEU A 225 22.81 3.91 -8.34
C LEU A 225 23.80 2.78 -8.63
N PHE A 226 23.50 1.90 -9.59
CA PHE A 226 24.33 0.72 -9.89
C PHE A 226 25.39 0.98 -10.97
N LYS A 227 25.41 2.15 -11.61
CA LYS A 227 26.49 2.53 -12.52
C LYS A 227 27.76 2.88 -11.72
N ARG A 228 28.92 2.70 -12.37
CA ARG A 228 30.22 3.22 -11.89
C ARG A 228 30.09 4.70 -11.49
N PRO A 229 30.91 5.19 -10.55
CA PRO A 229 30.87 6.58 -10.12
C PRO A 229 30.83 7.52 -11.32
N PHE A 230 29.79 8.36 -11.38
CA PHE A 230 29.64 9.31 -12.47
C PHE A 230 30.68 10.41 -12.32
N CYS A 231 31.56 10.54 -13.30
CA CYS A 231 32.55 11.61 -13.31
C CYS A 231 32.11 12.72 -14.28
N LEU A 232 32.01 13.95 -13.78
CA LEU A 232 31.74 15.14 -14.58
C LEU A 232 32.91 16.12 -14.44
N ASN A 233 33.60 16.41 -15.53
CA ASN A 233 34.79 17.28 -15.57
C ASN A 233 35.83 16.94 -14.48
N GLY A 234 36.12 15.65 -14.29
CA GLY A 234 37.08 15.16 -13.30
C GLY A 234 36.56 15.05 -11.86
N ARG A 235 35.28 15.33 -11.61
CA ARG A 235 34.66 15.23 -10.28
C ARG A 235 33.67 14.08 -10.20
N VAL A 236 33.71 13.31 -9.13
CA VAL A 236 32.71 12.26 -8.86
C VAL A 236 31.43 12.90 -8.35
N LEU A 237 30.31 12.69 -9.05
CA LEU A 237 29.00 13.15 -8.64
C LEU A 237 28.50 12.32 -7.46
N ASN A 238 27.92 12.98 -6.46
CA ASN A 238 27.27 12.33 -5.33
C ASN A 238 25.81 12.10 -5.67
N ILE A 239 25.43 10.85 -5.94
CA ILE A 239 24.05 10.48 -6.30
C ILE A 239 23.46 9.70 -5.14
N SER A 240 22.38 10.20 -4.56
CA SER A 240 21.64 9.52 -3.50
C SER A 240 20.15 9.56 -3.77
N ILE A 241 19.46 8.44 -3.54
CA ILE A 241 18.00 8.44 -3.49
C ILE A 241 17.58 9.14 -2.21
N ASP A 242 16.86 10.25 -2.38
CA ASP A 242 16.12 10.90 -1.32
C ASP A 242 14.93 9.97 -1.03
N ASN A 243 15.11 9.12 -0.03
CA ASN A 243 14.01 8.34 0.48
C ASN A 243 13.11 9.35 1.19
N ASP A 244 11.87 9.56 0.74
CA ASP A 244 10.91 10.41 1.46
C ASP A 244 10.77 10.02 2.96
N ASP A 245 11.13 8.77 3.31
CA ASP A 245 11.18 8.28 4.70
C ASP A 245 12.46 8.69 5.46
N LYS A 246 13.49 9.15 4.74
CA LYS A 246 14.72 9.79 5.23
C LYS A 246 14.83 11.20 4.67
N LEU A 247 13.73 11.96 4.61
CA LEU A 247 13.81 13.42 4.71
C LEU A 247 14.60 13.70 5.98
N THR A 248 15.92 13.81 5.80
CA THR A 248 16.98 14.17 6.73
C THR A 248 16.68 13.85 8.19
N GLU A 249 17.55 13.06 8.83
CA GLU A 249 17.81 13.20 10.27
C GLU A 249 18.19 14.66 10.56
N CYS A 250 17.21 15.54 10.50
CA CYS A 250 17.24 16.86 11.00
C CYS A 250 17.11 16.63 12.50
N ASP A 251 18.13 17.00 13.24
CA ASP A 251 18.11 17.17 14.69
C ASP A 251 17.17 18.34 15.09
N ASN A 252 16.00 18.40 14.45
CA ASN A 252 14.92 19.35 14.68
C ASN A 252 13.86 18.71 15.58
N TYR A 253 14.31 17.93 16.56
CA TYR A 253 13.45 17.26 17.51
C TYR A 253 13.20 18.13 18.73
N LEU A 254 11.93 18.23 19.07
CA LEU A 254 11.41 18.83 20.27
C LEU A 254 10.96 17.70 21.21
N LEU A 255 11.48 17.68 22.42
CA LEU A 255 11.02 16.81 23.48
C LEU A 255 9.98 17.57 24.31
N VAL A 256 8.77 17.01 24.39
CA VAL A 256 7.66 17.55 25.17
C VAL A 256 7.44 16.64 26.37
N ARG A 257 7.66 17.15 27.58
CA ARG A 257 7.51 16.42 28.85
C ARG A 257 6.25 16.85 29.60
N ASN A 258 5.90 16.05 30.60
CA ASN A 258 4.73 16.25 31.47
C ASN A 258 3.42 16.28 30.70
N VAL A 259 3.31 15.49 29.63
CA VAL A 259 2.08 15.33 28.86
C VAL A 259 1.18 14.29 29.56
N PRO A 260 0.08 14.70 30.21
CA PRO A 260 -0.84 13.77 30.87
C PRO A 260 -1.61 12.95 29.83
N TYR A 261 -2.09 11.77 30.22
CA TYR A 261 -2.84 10.85 29.36
C TYR A 261 -4.08 11.44 28.68
N ARG A 262 -4.66 12.53 29.23
CA ARG A 262 -5.79 13.24 28.63
C ARG A 262 -5.44 14.08 27.39
N LEU A 263 -4.16 14.39 27.19
CA LEU A 263 -3.67 15.02 25.95
C LEU A 263 -3.22 13.93 25.01
N ASN A 264 -3.89 13.82 23.86
CA ASN A 264 -3.54 12.86 22.82
C ASN A 264 -2.69 13.53 21.72
N ASP A 265 -2.20 12.70 20.80
CA ASP A 265 -1.35 13.10 19.68
C ASP A 265 -1.99 14.21 18.84
N TYR A 266 -3.32 14.18 18.67
CA TYR A 266 -4.06 15.22 17.96
C TYR A 266 -3.96 16.58 18.66
N ASN A 267 -4.08 16.64 19.99
CA ASN A 267 -3.98 17.91 20.72
C ASN A 267 -2.57 18.52 20.63
N LEU A 268 -1.54 17.68 20.66
CA LEU A 268 -0.16 18.12 20.47
C LEU A 268 0.08 18.59 19.03
N LEU A 269 -0.38 17.83 18.04
CA LEU A 269 -0.26 18.21 16.63
C LEU A 269 -0.98 19.52 16.33
N GLU A 270 -2.22 19.66 16.77
CA GLU A 270 -3.01 20.89 16.64
C GLU A 270 -2.23 22.09 17.22
N TYR A 271 -1.80 21.99 18.48
CA TYR A 271 -1.08 23.07 19.15
C TYR A 271 0.29 23.37 18.51
N PHE A 272 1.13 22.36 18.25
CA PHE A 272 2.50 22.59 17.79
C PHE A 272 2.59 22.90 16.29
N SER A 273 1.55 22.59 15.51
CA SER A 273 1.51 22.91 14.07
C SER A 273 1.51 24.42 13.78
N GLN A 274 1.11 25.25 14.75
CA GLN A 274 1.11 26.72 14.61
C GLN A 274 2.53 27.30 14.45
N TYR A 275 3.56 26.58 14.91
CA TYR A 275 4.95 27.02 14.82
C TYR A 275 5.65 26.57 13.53
N GLY A 276 5.09 25.56 12.85
CA GLY A 276 5.63 25.05 11.59
C GLY A 276 5.15 23.66 11.23
N ARG A 277 5.61 23.16 10.08
CA ARG A 277 5.22 21.84 9.57
C ARG A 277 5.88 20.72 10.38
N ILE A 278 5.05 19.95 11.08
CA ILE A 278 5.47 18.73 11.80
C ILE A 278 5.60 17.58 10.80
N LEU A 279 6.72 16.84 10.87
CA LEU A 279 6.94 15.60 10.13
C LEU A 279 6.41 14.40 10.93
N ASN A 280 6.77 14.32 12.20
CA ASN A 280 6.43 13.22 13.09
C ASN A 280 6.06 13.73 14.48
N CYS A 281 5.11 13.06 15.14
CA CYS A 281 4.76 13.24 16.54
C CYS A 281 4.54 11.85 17.13
N PHE A 282 5.31 11.46 18.14
CA PHE A 282 5.17 10.14 18.75
C PHE A 282 5.43 10.17 20.25
N ARG A 283 4.72 9.29 20.96
CA ARG A 283 4.86 9.13 22.41
C ARG A 283 6.03 8.20 22.74
N TYR A 284 6.77 8.55 23.78
CA TYR A 284 7.81 7.69 24.34
C TYR A 284 7.22 6.57 25.21
N GLY A 285 6.79 5.48 24.58
CA GLY A 285 6.31 4.29 25.30
C GLY A 285 5.28 4.62 26.37
N GLN A 286 5.54 4.19 27.62
CA GLN A 286 4.68 4.46 28.78
C GLN A 286 5.00 5.76 29.53
N THR A 287 5.89 6.60 29.00
CA THR A 287 6.24 7.86 29.67
C THR A 287 5.21 8.96 29.37
N ASN A 288 5.26 10.03 30.16
CA ASN A 288 4.52 11.27 29.92
C ASN A 288 5.31 12.23 29.02
N ALA A 289 5.97 11.68 27.99
CA ALA A 289 6.81 12.43 27.07
C ALA A 289 6.51 12.09 25.60
N TYR A 290 6.71 13.09 24.74
CA TYR A 290 6.51 13.03 23.31
C TYR A 290 7.72 13.59 22.58
N ARG A 291 8.04 13.02 21.41
CA ARG A 291 8.97 13.60 20.45
C ARG A 291 8.18 14.21 19.30
N ILE A 292 8.47 15.47 18.98
CA ILE A 292 7.91 16.18 17.83
C ILE A 292 9.06 16.57 16.90
N GLN A 293 9.00 16.14 15.65
CA GLN A 293 10.00 16.47 14.65
C GLN A 293 9.46 17.56 13.72
N TYR A 294 10.13 18.71 13.68
CA TYR A 294 9.84 19.74 12.70
C TYR A 294 10.59 19.51 11.39
N ARG A 295 9.96 19.93 10.28
CA ARG A 295 10.60 19.89 8.95
C ARG A 295 11.85 20.77 8.90
N ASP A 296 11.82 21.92 9.56
CA ASP A 296 12.87 22.93 9.51
C ASP A 296 13.28 23.41 10.92
N LYS A 297 14.54 23.83 11.04
CA LYS A 297 15.15 24.29 12.29
C LYS A 297 14.55 25.61 12.78
N ILE A 298 14.05 26.42 11.85
CA ILE A 298 13.43 27.72 12.16
C ILE A 298 12.16 27.49 12.99
N SER A 299 11.32 26.54 12.59
CA SER A 299 10.10 26.15 13.32
C SER A 299 10.41 25.62 14.71
N LEU A 300 11.44 24.76 14.85
CA LEU A 300 11.90 24.31 16.17
C LEU A 300 12.35 25.48 17.05
N ASN A 301 13.14 26.41 16.50
CA ASN A 301 13.64 27.56 17.25
C ASN A 301 12.51 28.49 17.68
N LYS A 302 11.50 28.72 16.84
CA LYS A 302 10.30 29.50 17.20
C LYS A 302 9.63 28.94 18.45
N VAL A 303 9.49 27.62 18.54
CA VAL A 303 8.91 26.97 19.73
C VAL A 303 9.78 27.21 20.97
N LEU A 304 11.09 27.02 20.82
CA LEU A 304 12.05 27.14 21.93
C LEU A 304 12.27 28.58 22.43
N GLU A 305 12.03 29.59 21.57
CA GLU A 305 12.24 31.01 21.90
C GLU A 305 11.13 31.61 22.78
N PHE A 306 9.89 31.12 22.68
CA PHE A 306 8.75 31.75 23.38
C PHE A 306 8.76 31.52 24.88
N ASN A 307 8.83 30.24 25.31
CA ASN A 307 8.87 29.86 26.72
C ASN A 307 9.13 28.35 26.84
N ARG A 308 9.85 27.91 27.87
CA ARG A 308 10.04 26.46 28.11
C ARG A 308 8.79 25.74 28.61
N ILE A 309 7.76 26.48 29.03
CA ILE A 309 6.49 25.95 29.53
C ILE A 309 5.37 26.45 28.62
N HIS A 310 4.61 25.52 28.05
CA HIS A 310 3.44 25.82 27.22
C HIS A 310 2.18 25.35 27.94
N VAL A 311 1.05 26.03 27.70
CA VAL A 311 -0.26 25.63 28.24
C VAL A 311 -1.13 25.11 27.11
N ILE A 312 -1.44 23.80 27.13
CA ILE A 312 -2.28 23.12 26.13
C ILE A 312 -3.55 22.62 26.83
N LYS A 313 -4.72 23.15 26.50
CA LYS A 313 -6.01 22.80 27.14
C LYS A 313 -5.93 22.82 28.68
N SER A 314 -5.39 23.91 29.23
CA SER A 314 -5.21 24.11 30.68
C SER A 314 -4.24 23.14 31.35
N VAL A 315 -3.38 22.46 30.59
CA VAL A 315 -2.27 21.64 31.10
C VAL A 315 -0.95 22.33 30.78
N GLN A 316 -0.08 22.47 31.77
CA GLN A 316 1.30 22.89 31.54
C GLN A 316 2.14 21.72 31.05
N VAL A 317 2.78 21.89 29.90
CA VAL A 317 3.78 20.96 29.35
C VAL A 317 5.13 21.65 29.28
N GLN A 318 6.20 20.89 29.48
CA GLN A 318 7.57 21.41 29.40
C GLN A 318 8.16 21.02 28.05
N ILE A 319 8.86 21.94 27.40
CA ILE A 319 9.55 21.69 26.15
C ILE A 319 11.07 21.84 26.31
N GLU A 320 11.81 21.00 25.59
CA GLU A 320 13.25 21.10 25.48
C GLU A 320 13.73 20.62 24.11
N ARG A 321 14.92 21.07 23.70
CA ARG A 321 15.59 20.49 22.54
C ARG A 321 16.06 19.10 22.94
N GLU A 322 15.71 18.12 22.14
CA GLU A 322 16.22 16.78 22.36
C GLU A 322 17.70 16.73 21.99
N GLN A 323 18.54 16.39 22.97
CA GLN A 323 19.96 16.14 22.74
C GLN A 323 20.08 14.64 22.45
N ASN A 324 20.61 14.30 21.27
CA ASN A 324 20.92 12.92 20.92
C ASN A 324 21.97 12.32 21.84
#